data_AF-A0A5B7SM60-F1
#
_entry.id   AF-A0A5B7SM60-F1
#
_cell.length_a   1.000
_cell.length_b   1.000
_cell.length_c   1.000
_cell.angle_alpha   90.00
_cell.angle_beta   90.00
_cell.angle_gamma   90.00
#
_symmetry.space_group_name_H-M   'P 1'
#
loop_
_entity.id
_entity.type
_entity.pdbx_description
1 polymer ?
#
loop_
_entity_poly.entity_id
_entity_poly.type
_entity_poly.pdbx_seq_one_letter_code
_entity_poly.pdbx_strand_id
1 'polypeptide(L)'
;MIFFFGTRAAKIKERRLNRTTCPHCSTRDSFTVSTFGNYFHFFWIPIIPLFKKHVAECSHCRKSYAYSQFTPDMRHSLEVENRNNPAKRPIWQGCGCLVITVLFTIVMSLSLYGVYLRSNGEELFEADGDSRKVLLKEDMEKRTTLLHRERDSLSFALKSCIEFDIVSGLDTENIGYFTKKLDDKLLVLLKIRNIDEIKAHYRKDIVDVIEDCIDEIDLNNTIGELYIGVEGKWNMVLIKTPTDADLGGRFADENKLLPFYGPEEFPANTEGSNTDDAPEK
;
A
#
# COMPACT_ATOMS: atom_id res chain seq x y z
N MET A 1 -27.47 4.22 -24.33
CA MET A 1 -26.28 4.55 -23.51
C MET A 1 -26.57 4.05 -22.10
N ILE A 2 -25.80 3.09 -21.60
CA ILE A 2 -26.03 2.50 -20.28
C ILE A 2 -25.26 3.34 -19.26
N PHE A 3 -25.98 4.15 -18.50
CA PHE A 3 -25.37 4.94 -17.42
C PHE A 3 -25.27 4.08 -16.16
N PHE A 4 -24.05 3.67 -15.83
CA PHE A 4 -23.76 2.90 -14.62
C PHE A 4 -23.95 3.73 -13.35
N PHE A 5 -23.95 5.05 -13.42
CA PHE A 5 -24.20 5.93 -12.29
C PHE A 5 -25.23 7.00 -12.63
N GLY A 6 -25.97 7.47 -11.62
CA GLY A 6 -26.99 8.49 -11.83
C GLY A 6 -27.91 8.69 -10.64
N THR A 7 -28.93 9.52 -10.82
CA THR A 7 -29.97 9.74 -9.82
C THR A 7 -31.28 9.10 -10.25
N ARG A 8 -31.96 8.46 -9.30
CA ARG A 8 -33.29 7.88 -9.51
C ARG A 8 -34.21 8.30 -8.38
N ALA A 9 -35.51 8.28 -8.66
CA ALA A 9 -36.56 8.55 -7.70
C ALA A 9 -37.40 7.29 -7.50
N ALA A 10 -37.70 6.96 -6.24
CA ALA A 10 -38.67 5.91 -5.90
C ALA A 10 -39.82 6.52 -5.10
N LYS A 11 -41.06 6.08 -5.37
CA LYS A 11 -42.23 6.46 -4.56
C LYS A 11 -42.06 5.84 -3.18
N ILE A 12 -41.94 6.68 -2.15
CA ILE A 12 -41.74 6.24 -0.77
C ILE A 12 -43.07 6.22 -0.01
N LYS A 13 -43.97 7.16 -0.31
CA LYS A 13 -45.22 7.29 0.41
C LYS A 13 -46.30 8.01 -0.38
N GLU A 14 -47.54 7.68 -0.07
CA GLU A 14 -48.73 8.35 -0.58
C GLU A 14 -49.64 8.72 0.58
N ARG A 15 -50.18 9.93 0.58
CA ARG A 15 -51.10 10.42 1.63
C ARG A 15 -52.16 11.32 1.05
N ARG A 16 -53.33 11.38 1.69
CA ARG A 16 -54.36 12.36 1.35
C ARG A 16 -54.18 13.62 2.21
N LEU A 17 -54.43 14.78 1.61
CA LEU A 17 -54.45 16.05 2.35
C LEU A 17 -55.89 16.40 2.72
N ASN A 18 -56.09 16.75 3.98
CA ASN A 18 -57.35 17.22 4.52
C ASN A 18 -57.28 18.73 4.77
N ARG A 19 -58.44 19.38 4.86
CA ARG A 19 -58.60 20.84 5.01
C ARG A 19 -57.95 21.62 3.87
N THR A 20 -58.10 21.15 2.64
CA THR A 20 -57.54 21.80 1.45
C THR A 20 -58.59 21.97 0.37
N THR A 21 -58.47 22.99 -0.47
CA THR A 21 -59.35 23.21 -1.62
C THR A 21 -58.52 23.26 -2.90
N CYS A 22 -58.94 22.52 -3.93
CA CYS A 22 -58.24 22.55 -5.22
C CYS A 22 -58.41 23.92 -5.89
N PRO A 23 -57.33 24.63 -6.27
CA PRO A 23 -57.44 25.95 -6.92
C PRO A 23 -57.96 25.87 -8.36
N HIS A 24 -58.05 24.68 -8.95
CA HIS A 24 -58.47 24.48 -10.33
C HIS A 24 -59.96 24.11 -10.48
N CYS A 25 -60.47 23.23 -9.62
CA CYS A 25 -61.85 22.75 -9.69
C CYS A 25 -62.67 22.98 -8.42
N SER A 26 -62.10 23.66 -7.42
CA SER A 26 -62.74 24.03 -6.15
C SER A 26 -63.23 22.87 -5.29
N THR A 27 -62.89 21.63 -5.63
CA THR A 27 -63.21 20.44 -4.84
C THR A 27 -62.38 20.40 -3.56
N ARG A 28 -63.03 20.24 -2.42
CA ARG A 28 -62.39 20.11 -1.10
C ARG A 28 -61.82 18.71 -0.89
N ASP A 29 -60.73 18.63 -0.13
CA ASP A 29 -60.09 17.39 0.38
C ASP A 29 -59.85 16.32 -0.70
N SER A 30 -59.51 16.80 -1.89
CA SER A 30 -59.34 15.98 -3.09
C SER A 30 -57.86 15.70 -3.42
N PHE A 31 -56.91 16.14 -2.59
CA PHE A 31 -55.49 15.99 -2.90
C PHE A 31 -54.89 14.68 -2.38
N THR A 32 -54.16 14.00 -3.25
CA THR A 32 -53.26 12.90 -2.89
C THR A 32 -51.82 13.31 -3.17
N VAL A 33 -50.99 13.35 -2.12
CA VAL A 33 -49.57 13.67 -2.20
C VAL A 33 -48.75 12.40 -2.30
N SER A 34 -48.02 12.29 -3.40
CA SER A 34 -46.97 11.30 -3.60
C SER A 34 -45.61 11.88 -3.22
N THR A 35 -44.94 11.22 -2.29
CA THR A 35 -43.58 11.55 -1.85
C THR A 35 -42.59 10.60 -2.49
N PHE A 36 -41.65 11.16 -3.24
CA PHE A 36 -40.56 10.43 -3.89
C PHE A 36 -39.25 10.72 -3.16
N GLY A 37 -38.44 9.70 -2.88
CA GLY A 37 -37.07 9.89 -2.43
C GLY A 37 -36.11 9.72 -3.58
N ASN A 38 -35.29 10.73 -3.83
CA ASN A 38 -34.19 10.62 -4.78
C ASN A 38 -33.00 9.95 -4.10
N TYR A 39 -32.31 9.12 -4.85
CA TYR A 39 -31.06 8.49 -4.43
C TYR A 39 -30.08 8.47 -5.60
N PHE A 40 -28.81 8.58 -5.27
CA PHE A 40 -27.72 8.30 -6.18
C PHE A 40 -27.51 6.78 -6.23
N HIS A 41 -27.39 6.24 -7.43
CA HIS A 41 -27.05 4.84 -7.63
C HIS A 41 -25.73 4.70 -8.39
N PHE A 42 -25.05 3.60 -8.12
CA PHE A 42 -23.90 3.12 -8.87
C PHE A 42 -24.16 1.65 -9.18
N PHE A 43 -24.00 1.25 -10.44
CA PHE A 43 -24.45 -0.03 -10.99
C PHE A 43 -25.85 -0.44 -10.51
N TRP A 44 -26.85 0.44 -10.65
CA TRP A 44 -28.24 0.23 -10.19
C TRP A 44 -28.44 0.03 -8.67
N ILE A 45 -27.37 0.00 -7.86
CA ILE A 45 -27.44 -0.12 -6.42
C ILE A 45 -27.57 1.28 -5.80
N PRO A 46 -28.60 1.57 -4.99
CA PRO A 46 -28.71 2.82 -4.25
C PRO A 46 -27.58 2.93 -3.22
N ILE A 47 -26.79 4.01 -3.28
CA ILE A 47 -25.68 4.23 -2.34
C ILE A 47 -25.96 5.41 -1.43
N ILE A 48 -26.41 6.53 -2.00
CA ILE A 48 -26.55 7.79 -1.26
C ILE A 48 -27.98 8.30 -1.39
N PRO A 49 -28.74 8.38 -0.28
CA PRO A 49 -30.07 8.99 -0.32
C PRO A 49 -29.92 10.52 -0.36
N LEU A 50 -30.53 11.16 -1.36
CA LEU A 50 -30.40 12.59 -1.61
C LEU A 50 -31.56 13.34 -0.93
N PHE A 51 -32.44 13.95 -1.72
CA PHE A 51 -33.56 14.79 -1.26
C PHE A 51 -34.92 14.17 -1.60
N LYS A 52 -35.97 14.60 -0.90
CA LYS A 52 -37.36 14.17 -1.18
C LYS A 52 -38.04 15.17 -2.11
N LYS A 53 -38.92 14.69 -2.98
CA LYS A 53 -39.82 15.50 -3.80
C LYS A 53 -41.27 15.15 -3.44
N HIS A 54 -42.12 16.16 -3.37
CA HIS A 54 -43.55 16.00 -3.14
C HIS A 54 -44.32 16.47 -4.37
N VAL A 55 -45.29 15.67 -4.80
CA VAL A 55 -46.20 15.99 -5.90
C VAL A 55 -47.62 15.75 -5.40
N ALA A 56 -48.47 16.76 -5.49
CA ALA A 56 -49.89 16.65 -5.14
C ALA A 56 -50.72 16.49 -6.41
N GLU A 57 -51.58 15.48 -6.46
CA GLU A 57 -52.54 15.26 -7.55
C GLU A 57 -53.96 15.40 -6.99
N CYS A 58 -54.81 16.17 -7.67
CA CYS A 58 -56.24 16.23 -7.36
C CYS A 58 -56.94 14.96 -7.89
N SER A 59 -57.61 14.21 -7.03
CA SER A 59 -58.38 13.01 -7.40
C SER A 59 -59.58 13.30 -8.29
N HIS A 60 -60.10 14.53 -8.28
CA HIS A 60 -61.26 14.95 -9.06
C HIS A 60 -60.87 15.41 -10.47
N CYS A 61 -60.02 16.45 -10.59
CA CYS A 61 -59.64 17.02 -11.90
C CYS A 61 -58.30 16.51 -12.46
N ARG A 62 -57.59 15.63 -11.73
CA ARG A 62 -56.28 15.05 -12.11
C ARG A 62 -55.15 16.06 -12.30
N LYS A 63 -55.34 17.32 -11.91
CA LYS A 63 -54.29 18.32 -11.97
C LYS A 63 -53.23 18.06 -10.91
N SER A 64 -51.99 18.01 -11.36
CA SER A 64 -50.80 17.79 -10.53
C SER A 64 -50.06 19.10 -10.25
N TYR A 65 -49.57 19.23 -9.02
CA TYR A 65 -48.83 20.39 -8.52
C TYR A 65 -47.48 19.92 -7.99
N ALA A 66 -46.41 20.60 -8.41
CA ALA A 66 -45.10 20.44 -7.78
C ALA A 66 -45.08 21.14 -6.42
N TYR A 67 -44.18 20.74 -5.52
CA TYR A 67 -44.07 21.33 -4.17
C TYR A 67 -43.97 22.87 -4.17
N SER A 68 -43.25 23.46 -5.14
CA SER A 68 -43.15 24.91 -5.31
C SER A 68 -44.48 25.60 -5.64
N GLN A 69 -45.46 24.86 -6.18
CA GLN A 69 -46.78 25.36 -6.57
C GLN A 69 -47.85 25.12 -5.49
N PHE A 70 -47.47 24.59 -4.33
CA PHE A 70 -48.45 24.32 -3.27
C PHE A 70 -49.04 25.61 -2.73
N THR A 71 -50.33 25.57 -2.39
CA THR A 71 -50.96 26.64 -1.61
C THR A 71 -50.50 26.57 -0.14
N PRO A 72 -50.68 27.64 0.65
CA PRO A 72 -50.38 27.61 2.09
C PRO A 72 -51.08 26.45 2.81
N ASP A 73 -52.35 26.19 2.51
CA ASP A 73 -53.13 25.10 3.11
C ASP A 73 -52.56 23.72 2.77
N MET A 74 -52.11 23.52 1.52
CA MET A 74 -51.49 22.26 1.10
C MET A 74 -50.17 22.01 1.83
N ARG A 75 -49.34 23.05 2.00
CA ARG A 75 -48.09 22.94 2.78
C ARG A 75 -48.36 22.60 4.23
N HIS A 76 -49.27 23.31 4.87
CA HIS A 76 -49.63 23.09 6.26
C HIS A 76 -50.20 21.69 6.50
N SER A 77 -51.13 21.25 5.65
CA SER A 77 -51.70 19.89 5.72
C SER A 77 -50.64 18.80 5.55
N LEU A 78 -49.70 18.99 4.62
CA LEU A 78 -48.59 18.06 4.43
C LEU A 78 -47.63 18.03 5.62
N GLU A 79 -47.36 19.18 6.27
CA GLU A 79 -46.53 19.27 7.47
C GLU A 79 -47.16 18.52 8.66
N VAL A 80 -48.46 18.72 8.89
CA VAL A 80 -49.22 17.98 9.93
C VAL A 80 -49.14 16.48 9.67
N GLU A 81 -49.40 16.05 8.43
CA GLU A 81 -49.29 14.65 8.04
C GLU A 81 -47.86 14.10 8.17
N ASN A 82 -46.84 14.92 7.90
CA ASN A 82 -45.44 14.53 8.06
C ASN A 82 -45.04 14.36 9.52
N ARG A 83 -45.60 15.17 10.43
CA ARG A 83 -45.38 15.03 11.88
C ARG A 83 -45.99 13.73 12.40
N ASN A 84 -47.22 13.42 11.97
CA ASN A 84 -47.93 12.23 12.45
C ASN A 84 -47.41 10.94 11.83
N ASN A 85 -47.11 10.95 10.52
CA ASN A 85 -46.77 9.75 9.79
C ASN A 85 -45.64 9.98 8.79
N PRO A 86 -44.39 10.23 9.22
CA PRO A 86 -43.30 10.67 8.35
C PRO A 86 -43.01 9.71 7.20
N ALA A 87 -42.54 10.26 6.08
CA ALA A 87 -42.08 9.46 4.94
C ALA A 87 -40.67 8.96 5.24
N LYS A 88 -40.57 7.79 5.89
CA LYS A 88 -39.29 7.16 6.24
C LYS A 88 -38.62 6.65 4.96
N ARG A 89 -37.30 6.82 4.86
CA ARG A 89 -36.53 6.26 3.74
C ARG A 89 -36.37 4.74 3.94
N PRO A 90 -36.41 3.93 2.87
CA PRO A 90 -36.21 2.49 3.00
C PRO A 90 -34.77 2.19 3.45
N ILE A 91 -34.64 1.34 4.47
CA ILE A 91 -33.37 1.00 5.13
C ILE A 91 -32.38 0.36 4.14
N TRP A 92 -32.89 -0.34 3.12
CA TRP A 92 -32.09 -1.00 2.08
C TRP A 92 -31.23 -0.03 1.23
N GLN A 93 -31.53 1.27 1.24
CA GLN A 93 -30.69 2.27 0.55
C GLN A 93 -29.32 2.50 1.23
N GLY A 94 -29.10 1.97 2.44
CA GLY A 94 -27.80 2.01 3.12
C GLY A 94 -26.93 0.77 2.91
N CYS A 95 -27.47 -0.33 2.39
CA CYS A 95 -26.74 -1.60 2.26
C CYS A 95 -25.58 -1.51 1.26
N GLY A 96 -25.73 -0.74 0.17
CA GLY A 96 -24.66 -0.54 -0.81
C GLY A 96 -23.43 0.14 -0.21
N CYS A 97 -23.64 1.12 0.67
CA CYS A 97 -22.54 1.79 1.37
C CYS A 97 -21.78 0.82 2.30
N LEU A 98 -22.51 -0.03 3.03
CA LEU A 98 -21.92 -1.02 3.94
C LEU A 98 -20.98 -1.98 3.17
N VAL A 99 -21.41 -2.52 2.03
CA VAL A 99 -20.59 -3.44 1.23
C VAL A 99 -19.28 -2.79 0.78
N ILE A 100 -19.34 -1.54 0.31
CA ILE A 100 -18.15 -0.79 -0.13
C ILE A 100 -17.20 -0.55 1.05
N THR A 101 -17.73 -0.16 2.22
CA THR A 101 -16.90 0.06 3.41
C THR A 101 -16.19 -1.22 3.86
N VAL A 102 -16.90 -2.36 3.85
CA VAL A 102 -16.31 -3.66 4.22
C VAL A 102 -15.20 -4.04 3.25
N LEU A 103 -15.44 -3.95 1.94
CA LEU A 103 -14.43 -4.28 0.94
C LEU A 103 -13.19 -3.40 1.08
N PHE A 104 -13.37 -2.10 1.30
CA PHE A 104 -12.27 -1.17 1.54
C PHE A 104 -11.46 -1.54 2.79
N THR A 105 -12.15 -1.84 3.90
CA THR A 105 -11.47 -2.24 5.14
C THR A 105 -10.68 -3.54 4.98
N ILE A 106 -11.19 -4.51 4.21
CA ILE A 106 -10.49 -5.78 3.93
C ILE A 106 -9.20 -5.51 3.14
N VAL A 107 -9.29 -4.76 2.04
CA VAL A 107 -8.12 -4.43 1.21
C VAL A 107 -7.07 -3.65 2.01
N MET A 108 -7.52 -2.67 2.80
CA MET A 108 -6.62 -1.88 3.63
C MET A 108 -5.97 -2.72 4.73
N SER A 109 -6.72 -3.65 5.33
CA SER A 109 -6.21 -4.58 6.34
C SER A 109 -5.20 -5.56 5.73
N LEU A 110 -5.45 -6.09 4.53
CA LEU A 110 -4.49 -6.94 3.81
C LEU A 110 -3.20 -6.18 3.48
N SER A 111 -3.32 -4.93 3.03
CA SER A 111 -2.16 -4.08 2.76
C SER A 111 -1.34 -3.80 4.02
N LEU A 112 -2.00 -3.48 5.14
CA LEU A 112 -1.31 -3.28 6.41
C LEU A 112 -0.71 -4.57 6.96
N TYR A 113 -1.42 -5.70 6.80
CA TYR A 113 -0.93 -7.00 7.20
C TYR A 113 0.33 -7.38 6.43
N GLY A 114 0.41 -7.09 5.13
CA GLY A 114 1.63 -7.27 4.34
C GLY A 114 2.81 -6.42 4.83
N VAL A 115 2.56 -5.16 5.20
CA VAL A 115 3.59 -4.29 5.79
C VAL A 115 4.01 -4.77 7.18
N TYR A 116 3.05 -5.19 8.01
CA TYR A 116 3.29 -5.74 9.34
C TYR A 116 4.12 -7.04 9.27
N LEU A 117 3.77 -7.95 8.35
CA LEU A 117 4.56 -9.15 8.08
C LEU A 117 5.98 -8.81 7.61
N ARG A 118 6.16 -7.79 6.77
CA ARG A 118 7.51 -7.33 6.37
C ARG A 118 8.31 -6.76 7.54
N SER A 119 7.65 -6.15 8.52
CA SER A 119 8.31 -5.51 9.68
C SER A 119 8.67 -6.49 10.79
N ASN A 120 7.85 -7.53 11.00
CA ASN A 120 8.01 -8.50 12.09
C ASN A 120 8.38 -9.91 11.62
N GLY A 121 8.43 -10.13 10.31
CA GLY A 121 8.86 -11.38 9.71
C GLY A 121 10.36 -11.53 9.82
N GLU A 122 10.81 -12.27 10.83
CA GLU A 122 11.70 -13.39 10.54
C GLU A 122 11.17 -14.08 9.28
N GLU A 123 12.03 -14.18 8.27
CA GLU A 123 11.79 -14.90 7.02
C GLU A 123 10.85 -16.07 7.28
N LEU A 124 9.61 -15.99 6.78
CA LEU A 124 8.85 -17.19 6.55
C LEU A 124 9.67 -17.92 5.48
N PHE A 125 10.54 -18.78 5.98
CA PHE A 125 11.53 -19.58 5.28
C PHE A 125 10.84 -20.17 4.05
N GLU A 126 10.91 -19.46 2.92
CA GLU A 126 10.82 -20.14 1.65
C GLU A 126 11.94 -21.17 1.72
N ALA A 127 11.59 -22.41 1.40
CA ALA A 127 12.51 -23.50 1.24
C ALA A 127 13.41 -23.26 0.02
N ASP A 128 14.06 -22.10 -0.05
CA ASP A 128 15.20 -21.86 -0.89
C ASP A 128 16.41 -22.34 -0.09
N GLY A 129 16.88 -23.54 -0.41
CA GLY A 129 17.99 -24.20 0.29
C GLY A 129 19.34 -23.51 0.12
N ASP A 130 19.37 -22.24 -0.26
CA ASP A 130 20.59 -21.48 -0.50
C ASP A 130 21.23 -21.06 0.83
N SER A 131 22.19 -21.87 1.26
CA SER A 131 22.99 -21.65 2.47
C SER A 131 23.69 -20.28 2.49
N ARG A 132 23.94 -19.66 1.32
CA ARG A 132 24.59 -18.34 1.21
C ARG A 132 23.76 -17.22 1.82
N LYS A 133 22.42 -17.32 1.79
CA LYS A 133 21.52 -16.33 2.42
C LYS A 133 21.72 -16.28 3.93
N VAL A 134 21.88 -17.44 4.56
CA VAL A 134 22.17 -17.56 5.99
C VAL A 134 23.52 -16.92 6.31
N LEU A 135 24.55 -17.21 5.51
CA LEU A 135 25.89 -16.63 5.69
C LEU A 135 25.90 -15.10 5.55
N LEU A 136 25.18 -14.58 4.55
CA LEU A 136 25.01 -13.13 4.37
C LEU A 136 24.36 -12.52 5.60
N LYS A 137 23.26 -13.08 6.07
CA LYS A 137 22.53 -12.59 7.25
C LYS A 137 23.39 -12.61 8.52
N GLU A 138 24.16 -13.66 8.76
CA GLU A 138 25.10 -13.72 9.88
C GLU A 138 26.20 -12.65 9.80
N ASP A 139 26.74 -12.40 8.61
CA ASP A 139 27.73 -11.34 8.40
C ASP A 139 27.11 -9.94 8.51
N MET A 140 25.84 -9.80 8.12
CA MET A 140 25.08 -8.56 8.29
C MET A 140 24.89 -8.17 9.76
N GLU A 141 24.62 -9.13 10.63
CA GLU A 141 24.47 -8.91 12.08
C GLU A 141 25.79 -8.53 12.78
N LYS A 142 26.95 -8.80 12.16
CA LYS A 142 28.27 -8.44 12.72
C LYS A 142 28.64 -6.97 12.55
N ARG A 143 27.86 -6.19 11.78
CA ARG A 143 28.12 -4.75 11.60
C ARG A 143 28.10 -4.02 12.94
N THR A 144 29.19 -3.32 13.23
CA THR A 144 29.37 -2.61 14.50
C THR A 144 29.93 -1.20 14.28
N THR A 145 29.52 -0.27 15.14
CA THR A 145 30.13 1.07 15.21
C THR A 145 31.46 1.04 16.00
N LEU A 146 31.63 0.02 16.84
CA LEU A 146 32.76 -0.14 17.76
C LEU A 146 33.81 -1.07 17.14
N LEU A 147 34.72 -0.48 16.36
CA LEU A 147 35.79 -1.19 15.66
C LEU A 147 37.09 -1.20 16.48
N HIS A 148 37.77 -2.33 16.50
CA HIS A 148 39.10 -2.45 17.10
C HIS A 148 40.14 -2.75 16.02
N ARG A 149 41.13 -1.87 15.86
CA ARG A 149 42.17 -1.98 14.82
C ARG A 149 42.82 -3.37 14.72
N GLU A 150 43.04 -4.05 15.84
CA GLU A 150 43.69 -5.37 15.87
C GLU A 150 42.82 -6.50 15.31
N ARG A 151 41.50 -6.39 15.43
CA ARG A 151 40.54 -7.43 14.99
C ARG A 151 39.89 -7.09 13.66
N ASP A 152 39.63 -5.81 13.42
CA ASP A 152 38.84 -5.29 12.31
C ASP A 152 39.65 -4.29 11.49
N SER A 153 40.90 -4.63 11.14
CA SER A 153 41.86 -3.69 10.55
C SER A 153 41.35 -3.03 9.27
N LEU A 154 40.68 -3.79 8.38
CA LEU A 154 40.13 -3.28 7.13
C LEU A 154 38.88 -2.41 7.35
N SER A 155 37.92 -2.86 8.15
CA SER A 155 36.78 -2.03 8.56
C SER A 155 37.22 -0.73 9.22
N PHE A 156 38.27 -0.79 10.06
CA PHE A 156 38.84 0.38 10.74
C PHE A 156 39.47 1.35 9.74
N ALA A 157 40.27 0.85 8.80
CA ALA A 157 40.88 1.67 7.74
C ALA A 157 39.81 2.34 6.87
N LEU A 158 38.79 1.56 6.46
CA LEU A 158 37.67 2.07 5.68
C LEU A 158 36.90 3.16 6.43
N LYS A 159 36.61 2.96 7.72
CA LYS A 159 35.99 3.98 8.56
C LYS A 159 36.83 5.26 8.60
N SER A 160 38.14 5.15 8.82
CA SER A 160 39.05 6.31 8.85
C SER A 160 39.12 7.05 7.52
N CYS A 161 39.03 6.34 6.39
CA CYS A 161 38.99 6.96 5.07
C CYS A 161 37.67 7.69 4.80
N ILE A 162 36.52 7.05 5.06
CA ILE A 162 35.20 7.68 4.88
C ILE A 162 35.00 8.90 5.79
N GLU A 163 35.56 8.88 7.01
CA GLU A 163 35.59 10.03 7.91
C GLU A 163 36.41 11.21 7.37
N PHE A 164 37.36 10.96 6.45
CA PHE A 164 38.14 11.99 5.79
C PHE A 164 37.39 12.59 4.58
N ASP A 165 36.70 11.75 3.79
CA ASP A 165 36.05 12.13 2.51
C ASP A 165 34.58 12.59 2.63
N ILE A 166 34.15 13.04 3.81
CA ILE A 166 32.73 13.24 4.16
C ILE A 166 31.96 14.07 3.11
N VAL A 167 30.96 13.42 2.50
CA VAL A 167 29.82 14.07 1.83
C VAL A 167 29.04 14.85 2.89
N SER A 168 28.98 16.17 2.74
CA SER A 168 28.33 17.09 3.69
C SER A 168 26.96 16.58 4.18
N GLY A 169 26.85 16.29 5.49
CA GLY A 169 25.60 15.90 6.13
C GLY A 169 25.46 14.43 6.53
N LEU A 170 26.48 13.58 6.30
CA LEU A 170 26.49 12.21 6.81
C LEU A 170 27.12 12.15 8.22
N ASP A 171 26.37 11.70 9.21
CA ASP A 171 26.89 11.38 10.55
C ASP A 171 27.66 10.04 10.51
N THR A 172 28.97 10.13 10.37
CA THR A 172 29.87 8.98 10.24
C THR A 172 30.07 8.20 11.54
N GLU A 173 29.78 8.80 12.71
CA GLU A 173 29.98 8.17 14.02
C GLU A 173 28.99 7.01 14.26
N ASN A 174 27.81 7.10 13.66
CA ASN A 174 26.71 6.15 13.82
C ASN A 174 26.62 5.11 12.69
N ILE A 175 27.65 5.02 11.83
CA ILE A 175 27.73 4.03 10.78
C ILE A 175 28.29 2.72 11.34
N GLY A 176 27.54 1.63 11.17
CA GLY A 176 28.03 0.29 11.46
C GLY A 176 28.82 -0.26 10.27
N TYR A 177 30.02 -0.77 10.51
CA TYR A 177 30.90 -1.31 9.47
C TYR A 177 31.14 -2.82 9.69
N PHE A 178 31.25 -3.55 8.59
CA PHE A 178 31.79 -4.90 8.56
C PHE A 178 32.44 -5.15 7.21
N THR A 179 33.64 -5.72 7.23
CA THR A 179 34.34 -6.14 6.01
C THR A 179 34.79 -7.59 6.15
N LYS A 180 34.69 -8.36 5.06
CA LYS A 180 35.15 -9.75 5.02
C LYS A 180 35.88 -10.03 3.72
N LYS A 181 37.12 -10.49 3.82
CA LYS A 181 37.92 -10.91 2.67
C LYS A 181 37.85 -12.42 2.52
N LEU A 182 37.63 -12.89 1.29
CA LEU A 182 37.69 -14.29 0.90
C LEU A 182 38.45 -14.37 -0.42
N ASP A 183 39.65 -14.95 -0.40
CA ASP A 183 40.57 -14.96 -1.56
C ASP A 183 40.83 -13.53 -2.11
N ASP A 184 40.46 -13.28 -3.37
CA ASP A 184 40.53 -11.97 -4.04
C ASP A 184 39.22 -11.17 -3.93
N LYS A 185 38.22 -11.68 -3.22
CA LYS A 185 36.93 -11.03 -3.02
C LYS A 185 36.89 -10.25 -1.72
N LEU A 186 36.31 -9.05 -1.77
CA LEU A 186 36.01 -8.25 -0.60
C LEU A 186 34.52 -7.96 -0.50
N LEU A 187 33.93 -8.32 0.64
CA LEU A 187 32.60 -7.89 1.05
C LEU A 187 32.70 -6.70 2.00
N VAL A 188 31.98 -5.62 1.69
CA VAL A 188 31.84 -4.41 2.50
C VAL A 188 30.37 -4.20 2.82
N LEU A 189 30.02 -4.20 4.11
CA LEU A 189 28.66 -3.99 4.59
C LEU A 189 28.60 -2.78 5.53
N LEU A 190 27.81 -1.77 5.16
CA LEU A 190 27.56 -0.59 5.97
C LEU A 190 26.11 -0.56 6.47
N LYS A 191 25.88 -0.05 7.68
CA LYS A 191 24.56 0.25 8.23
C LYS A 191 24.47 1.73 8.59
N ILE A 192 23.71 2.49 7.81
CA ILE A 192 23.54 3.94 7.95
C ILE A 192 22.07 4.21 8.32
N ARG A 193 21.79 4.38 9.62
CA ARG A 193 20.41 4.54 10.11
C ARG A 193 19.73 5.80 9.57
N ASN A 194 20.48 6.89 9.42
CA ASN A 194 19.97 8.20 8.99
C ASN A 194 20.24 8.47 7.50
N ILE A 195 20.35 7.42 6.68
CA ILE A 195 20.55 7.57 5.23
C ILE A 195 19.38 8.30 4.55
N ASP A 196 18.23 8.39 5.24
CA ASP A 196 17.05 9.13 4.81
C ASP A 196 17.25 10.65 4.77
N GLU A 197 18.19 11.19 5.53
CA GLU A 197 18.56 12.61 5.52
C GLU A 197 19.25 13.02 4.19
N ILE A 198 19.87 12.06 3.50
CA ILE A 198 20.48 12.26 2.18
C ILE A 198 19.42 12.01 1.11
N LYS A 199 19.26 12.94 0.17
CA LYS A 199 18.34 12.75 -0.96
C LYS A 199 18.77 11.54 -1.78
N ALA A 200 17.79 10.73 -2.22
CA ALA A 200 18.05 9.43 -2.88
C ALA A 200 19.09 9.49 -4.01
N HIS A 201 19.11 10.57 -4.80
CA HIS A 201 20.03 10.71 -5.93
C HIS A 201 21.48 11.01 -5.54
N TYR A 202 21.75 11.49 -4.32
CA TYR A 202 23.10 11.68 -3.76
C TYR A 202 23.59 10.47 -2.99
N ARG A 203 22.75 9.47 -2.72
CA ARG A 203 23.14 8.29 -1.92
C ARG A 203 24.17 7.43 -2.65
N LYS A 204 24.13 7.40 -3.98
CA LYS A 204 25.11 6.66 -4.79
C LYS A 204 26.55 7.12 -4.53
N ASP A 205 26.74 8.39 -4.17
CA ASP A 205 28.05 8.98 -3.89
C ASP A 205 28.71 8.28 -2.68
N ILE A 206 27.93 7.64 -1.80
CA ILE A 206 28.45 6.79 -0.71
C ILE A 206 29.20 5.58 -1.27
N VAL A 207 28.69 4.96 -2.34
CA VAL A 207 29.35 3.81 -2.98
C VAL A 207 30.62 4.27 -3.66
N ASP A 208 30.58 5.40 -4.37
CA ASP A 208 31.75 5.98 -5.03
C ASP A 208 32.89 6.24 -4.00
N VAL A 209 32.57 6.84 -2.85
CA VAL A 209 33.53 7.06 -1.75
C VAL A 209 34.08 5.74 -1.18
N ILE A 210 33.25 4.69 -1.06
CA ILE A 210 33.73 3.39 -0.60
C ILE A 210 34.72 2.80 -1.61
N GLU A 211 34.43 2.87 -2.90
CA GLU A 211 35.33 2.38 -3.95
C GLU A 211 36.66 3.13 -3.91
N ASP A 212 36.64 4.46 -3.87
CA ASP A 212 37.84 5.30 -3.75
C ASP A 212 38.67 4.93 -2.51
N CYS A 213 38.01 4.75 -1.36
CA CYS A 213 38.68 4.34 -0.12
C CYS A 213 39.29 2.95 -0.20
N ILE A 214 38.63 1.98 -0.84
CA ILE A 214 39.17 0.63 -0.98
C ILE A 214 40.39 0.63 -1.91
N ASP A 215 40.34 1.40 -2.99
CA ASP A 215 41.47 1.57 -3.91
C ASP A 215 42.69 2.18 -3.21
N GLU A 216 42.48 3.14 -2.29
CA GLU A 216 43.56 3.69 -1.48
C GLU A 216 44.13 2.70 -0.45
N ILE A 217 43.28 1.86 0.14
CA ILE A 217 43.69 0.89 1.16
C ILE A 217 44.42 -0.31 0.53
N ASP A 218 44.01 -0.74 -0.67
CA ASP A 218 44.56 -1.90 -1.37
C ASP A 218 45.67 -1.56 -2.37
N LEU A 219 46.71 -0.88 -1.88
CA LEU A 219 47.87 -0.43 -2.68
C LEU A 219 48.57 -1.55 -3.49
N ASN A 220 48.38 -2.82 -3.11
CA ASN A 220 48.98 -3.98 -3.76
C ASN A 220 48.03 -4.71 -4.74
N ASN A 221 46.82 -4.17 -5.01
CA ASN A 221 45.80 -4.76 -5.87
C ASN A 221 45.51 -6.23 -5.53
N THR A 222 45.27 -6.50 -4.24
CA THR A 222 44.97 -7.83 -3.72
C THR A 222 43.47 -8.14 -3.70
N ILE A 223 42.62 -7.19 -4.10
CA ILE A 223 41.17 -7.31 -4.22
C ILE A 223 40.81 -7.24 -5.71
N GLY A 224 40.34 -8.37 -6.26
CA GLY A 224 39.87 -8.47 -7.64
C GLY A 224 38.36 -8.26 -7.79
N GLU A 225 37.58 -8.65 -6.78
CA GLU A 225 36.11 -8.52 -6.80
C GLU A 225 35.60 -7.79 -5.56
N LEU A 226 34.86 -6.69 -5.76
CA LEU A 226 34.30 -5.87 -4.67
C LEU A 226 32.77 -5.99 -4.62
N TYR A 227 32.26 -6.32 -3.44
CA TYR A 227 30.84 -6.45 -3.13
C TYR A 227 30.48 -5.46 -2.02
N ILE A 228 29.63 -4.49 -2.31
CA ILE A 228 29.24 -3.41 -1.39
C ILE A 228 27.74 -3.49 -1.15
N GLY A 229 27.35 -3.54 0.13
CA GLY A 229 25.95 -3.43 0.57
C GLY A 229 25.79 -2.31 1.59
N VAL A 230 24.89 -1.36 1.31
CA VAL A 230 24.55 -0.27 2.23
C VAL A 230 23.12 -0.45 2.74
N GLU A 231 22.98 -0.78 4.01
CA GLU A 231 21.71 -0.94 4.70
C GLU A 231 21.27 0.39 5.33
N GLY A 232 20.01 0.77 5.09
CA GLY A 232 19.36 1.87 5.78
C GLY A 232 18.75 1.45 7.11
N LYS A 233 17.72 2.17 7.55
CA LYS A 233 16.97 1.84 8.77
C LYS A 233 16.15 0.56 8.67
N TRP A 234 15.61 0.27 7.48
CA TRP A 234 14.59 -0.78 7.29
C TRP A 234 14.89 -1.77 6.16
N ASN A 235 15.81 -1.44 5.26
CA ASN A 235 16.08 -2.22 4.07
C ASN A 235 17.47 -1.90 3.50
N MET A 236 17.96 -2.77 2.63
CA MET A 236 19.12 -2.47 1.80
C MET A 236 18.78 -1.37 0.78
N VAL A 237 19.64 -0.37 0.67
CA VAL A 237 19.38 0.88 -0.07
C VAL A 237 20.26 0.98 -1.32
N LEU A 238 21.50 0.51 -1.22
CA LEU A 238 22.47 0.50 -2.32
C LEU A 238 23.21 -0.83 -2.33
N ILE A 239 23.41 -1.37 -3.52
CA ILE A 239 24.27 -2.52 -3.76
C ILE A 239 25.14 -2.28 -4.98
N LYS A 240 26.39 -2.70 -4.89
CA LYS A 240 27.33 -2.74 -6.00
C LYS A 240 28.10 -4.07 -5.94
N THR A 241 28.17 -4.75 -7.07
CA THR A 241 28.94 -5.99 -7.24
C THR A 241 29.76 -5.88 -8.52
N PRO A 242 30.66 -6.85 -8.80
CA PRO A 242 31.44 -6.82 -10.05
C PRO A 242 30.56 -6.89 -11.30
N THR A 243 29.39 -7.52 -11.21
CA THR A 243 28.50 -7.81 -12.34
C THR A 243 27.25 -6.95 -12.40
N ASP A 244 26.84 -6.33 -11.29
CA ASP A 244 25.57 -5.62 -11.19
C ASP A 244 25.66 -4.45 -10.19
N ALA A 245 24.73 -3.50 -10.29
CA ALA A 245 24.60 -2.40 -9.35
C ALA A 245 23.14 -1.97 -9.22
N ASP A 246 22.67 -1.80 -7.99
CA ASP A 246 21.40 -1.15 -7.68
C ASP A 246 21.66 0.07 -6.79
N LEU A 247 21.82 1.22 -7.45
CA LEU A 247 22.16 2.50 -6.83
C LEU A 247 20.97 3.49 -6.85
N GLY A 248 19.74 2.99 -7.02
CA GLY A 248 18.54 3.81 -7.06
C GLY A 248 18.23 4.53 -5.74
N GLY A 249 18.85 4.11 -4.65
CA GLY A 249 18.87 4.82 -3.37
C GLY A 249 17.57 4.72 -2.57
N ARG A 250 16.63 3.82 -2.94
CA ARG A 250 15.39 3.57 -2.18
C ARG A 250 15.31 2.14 -1.66
N PHE A 251 15.65 1.19 -2.50
CA PHE A 251 15.67 -0.24 -2.23
C PHE A 251 16.68 -0.87 -3.18
N ALA A 252 17.43 -1.85 -2.68
CA ALA A 252 18.32 -2.69 -3.46
C ALA A 252 18.13 -4.15 -3.02
N ASP A 253 18.22 -5.09 -3.97
CA ASP A 253 18.02 -6.53 -3.72
C ASP A 253 19.29 -7.18 -3.15
N GLU A 254 19.28 -7.49 -1.84
CA GLU A 254 20.42 -8.08 -1.12
C GLU A 254 20.92 -9.41 -1.69
N ASN A 255 20.07 -10.14 -2.42
CA ASN A 255 20.46 -11.40 -3.06
C ASN A 255 21.57 -11.22 -4.10
N LYS A 256 21.76 -10.00 -4.61
CA LYS A 256 22.87 -9.68 -5.51
C LYS A 256 24.24 -9.86 -4.85
N LEU A 257 24.34 -9.86 -3.52
CA LEU A 257 25.58 -10.09 -2.78
C LEU A 257 25.93 -11.58 -2.63
N LEU A 258 25.00 -12.51 -2.87
CA LEU A 258 25.22 -13.95 -2.69
C LEU A 258 26.40 -14.54 -3.48
N PRO A 259 26.75 -14.09 -4.70
CA PRO A 259 27.92 -14.58 -5.43
C PRO A 259 29.26 -14.39 -4.69
N PHE A 260 29.32 -13.53 -3.67
CA PHE A 260 30.47 -13.43 -2.77
C PHE A 260 30.76 -14.75 -2.05
N TYR A 261 29.71 -15.48 -1.65
CA TYR A 261 29.83 -16.74 -0.88
C TYR A 261 30.04 -17.97 -1.75
N GLY A 262 30.01 -17.84 -3.07
CA GLY A 262 30.19 -18.94 -4.01
C GLY A 262 29.18 -18.91 -5.16
N PRO A 263 29.34 -19.80 -6.16
CA PRO A 263 28.39 -19.94 -7.25
C PRO A 263 27.01 -20.40 -6.75
N GLU A 264 25.97 -20.17 -7.55
CA GLU A 264 24.63 -20.66 -7.23
C GLU A 264 24.63 -22.19 -7.25
N GLU A 265 24.28 -22.79 -6.11
CA GLU A 265 24.12 -24.24 -6.02
C GLU A 265 22.81 -24.59 -6.73
N PHE A 266 22.90 -25.00 -7.99
CA PHE A 266 21.75 -25.61 -8.66
C PHE A 266 21.37 -26.86 -7.87
N PRO A 267 20.09 -27.04 -7.49
CA PRO A 267 19.68 -28.25 -6.81
C PRO A 267 20.06 -29.43 -7.72
N ALA A 268 20.88 -30.33 -7.18
CA ALA A 268 21.26 -31.55 -7.88
C ALA A 268 19.97 -32.23 -8.33
N ASN A 269 19.75 -32.29 -9.64
CA ASN A 269 18.65 -33.03 -10.23
C ASN A 269 18.62 -34.41 -9.56
N THR A 270 17.50 -34.73 -8.94
CA THR A 270 17.16 -36.09 -8.50
C THR A 270 16.99 -36.95 -9.74
N GLU A 271 18.10 -37.27 -10.41
CA GLU A 271 18.19 -38.33 -11.39
C GLU A 271 18.48 -39.65 -10.65
N GLY A 272 17.54 -40.59 -10.74
CA GLY A 272 17.87 -42.01 -10.64
C GLY A 272 17.21 -42.81 -9.51
N SER A 273 15.97 -43.22 -9.70
CA SER A 273 15.64 -44.65 -9.69
C SER A 273 14.34 -44.91 -10.46
N ASN A 274 14.44 -45.02 -11.79
CA ASN A 274 13.47 -45.81 -12.54
C ASN A 274 13.65 -47.26 -12.09
N THR A 275 12.69 -47.78 -11.34
CA THR A 275 12.47 -49.22 -11.24
C THR A 275 11.46 -49.60 -12.31
N ASP A 276 11.95 -50.30 -13.33
CA ASP A 276 11.15 -51.03 -14.30
C ASP A 276 10.27 -52.05 -13.57
N ASP A 277 8.97 -51.78 -13.47
CA ASP A 277 7.95 -52.78 -13.15
C ASP A 277 7.23 -53.17 -14.44
N ALA A 278 7.68 -54.26 -15.04
CA ALA A 278 6.87 -55.10 -15.91
C ALA A 278 6.90 -56.52 -15.34
N PRO A 279 5.72 -57.12 -15.10
CA PRO A 279 5.60 -58.54 -15.29
C PRO A 279 4.52 -58.88 -16.32
N GLU A 280 5.00 -59.68 -17.26
CA GLU A 280 4.33 -60.58 -18.18
C GLU A 280 3.20 -61.40 -17.52
N LYS A 281 1.93 -61.17 -17.93
CA LYS A 281 0.95 -62.18 -18.39
C LYS A 281 -0.41 -61.57 -18.72
#